data_AF-Q92445-F1
#
_entry.id   AF-Q92445-F1
#
_cell.length_a   1.000
_cell.length_b   1.000
_cell.length_c   1.000
_cell.angle_alpha   90.00
_cell.angle_beta   90.00
_cell.angle_gamma   90.00
#
_symmetry.space_group_name_H-M   'P 1'
#
loop_
_entity.id
_entity.type
_entity.pdbx_description
1 polymer ?
#
loop_
_entity_poly.entity_id
_entity_poly.type
_entity_poly.pdbx_seq_one_letter_code
_entity_poly.pdbx_strand_id
1 'polypeptide(L)' 'GVSFHVGSGAEDPKSFVKAVEDSRFVFDQAAEVGFDLKVLDVGGGFSEDTFERFAATLSDALDEYFPPHIRIIAEPGRI' A
#
# COMPACT_ATOMS: atom_id res chain seq x y z
N GLY A 1 8.47 5.73 -7.78
CA GLY A 1 7.79 4.71 -6.97
C GLY A 1 6.34 4.66 -7.39
N VAL A 2 5.48 4.02 -6.60
CA VAL A 2 4.02 4.04 -6.76
C VAL A 2 3.40 4.55 -5.47
N SER A 3 2.29 5.27 -5.58
CA SER A 3 1.51 5.74 -4.45
C SER A 3 0.04 5.41 -4.66
N PHE A 4 -0.66 5.00 -3.60
CA PHE A 4 -2.10 4.87 -3.61
C PHE A 4 -2.72 5.54 -2.39
N HIS A 5 -3.99 5.92 -2.50
CA HIS A 5 -4.76 6.48 -1.39
C HIS A 5 -6.16 5.90 -1.41
N VAL A 6 -6.50 5.12 -0.38
CA VAL A 6 -7.77 4.37 -0.32
C VAL A 6 -8.96 5.28 0.06
N GLY A 7 -8.68 6.46 0.59
CA GLY A 7 -9.68 7.45 1.00
C GLY A 7 -10.10 7.28 2.47
N SER A 8 -10.44 8.40 3.11
CA SER A 8 -10.98 8.38 4.48
C SER A 8 -12.37 7.76 4.49
N GLY A 9 -12.55 6.65 5.22
CA GLY A 9 -13.83 5.94 5.31
C GLY A 9 -13.88 4.61 4.56
N ALA A 10 -12.74 4.05 4.20
CA ALA A 10 -12.70 2.65 3.78
C ALA A 10 -13.19 1.76 4.93
N GLU A 11 -14.36 1.15 4.77
CA GLU A 11 -14.91 0.18 5.74
C GLU A 11 -14.39 -1.24 5.49
N ASP A 12 -13.90 -1.50 4.26
CA ASP A 12 -13.36 -2.80 3.85
C ASP A 12 -11.82 -2.76 3.78
N PRO A 13 -11.11 -3.48 4.66
CA PRO A 13 -9.65 -3.59 4.61
C PRO A 13 -9.14 -4.26 3.33
N LYS A 14 -9.98 -5.00 2.59
CA LYS A 14 -9.61 -5.55 1.28
C LYS A 14 -9.26 -4.47 0.25
N SER A 15 -9.74 -3.24 0.45
CA SER A 15 -9.39 -2.11 -0.41
C SER A 15 -7.88 -1.82 -0.36
N PHE A 16 -7.23 -2.02 0.80
CA PHE A 16 -5.78 -1.91 0.92
C PHE A 16 -5.07 -3.06 0.19
N VAL A 17 -5.55 -4.29 0.32
CA VAL A 17 -4.99 -5.45 -0.40
C VAL A 17 -5.02 -5.23 -1.91
N LYS A 18 -6.18 -4.79 -2.43
CA LYS A 18 -6.34 -4.48 -3.85
C LYS A 18 -5.38 -3.39 -4.32
N ALA A 19 -5.22 -2.33 -3.52
CA ALA A 19 -4.31 -1.24 -3.85
C ALA A 19 -2.84 -1.68 -3.85
N VAL A 20 -2.45 -2.59 -2.95
CA VAL A 20 -1.12 -3.22 -2.92
C VAL A 20 -0.91 -4.10 -4.16
N GLU A 21 -1.86 -4.96 -4.52
CA GLU A 21 -1.82 -5.76 -5.74
C GLU A 21 -1.63 -4.90 -6.99
N ASP A 22 -2.44 -3.86 -7.14
CA ASP A 22 -2.39 -2.97 -8.30
C ASP A 22 -1.06 -2.21 -8.34
N SER A 23 -0.53 -1.85 -7.18
CA SER A 23 0.80 -1.22 -7.08
C SER A 23 1.92 -2.17 -7.49
N ARG A 24 1.85 -3.46 -7.11
CA ARG A 24 2.80 -4.49 -7.53
C ARG A 24 2.78 -4.65 -9.05
N PHE A 25 1.60 -4.68 -9.65
CA PHE A 25 1.45 -4.75 -11.10
C PHE A 25 2.09 -3.56 -11.82
N VAL A 26 1.93 -2.34 -11.30
CA VAL A 26 2.61 -1.14 -11.84
C VAL A 26 4.13 -1.24 -11.64
N PHE A 27 4.60 -1.76 -10.51
CA PHE A 27 6.02 -2.01 -10.27
C PHE A 27 6.63 -2.98 -11.29
N ASP A 28 5.93 -4.07 -11.61
CA ASP A 28 6.39 -5.04 -12.62
C ASP A 28 6.47 -4.41 -14.01
N GLN A 29 5.42 -3.70 -14.43
CA GLN A 29 5.44 -2.99 -15.72
C GLN A 29 6.55 -1.94 -15.80
N ALA A 30 6.78 -1.20 -14.72
CA ALA A 30 7.86 -0.24 -14.67
C ALA A 30 9.23 -0.92 -14.82
N ALA A 31 9.43 -2.08 -14.19
CA ALA A 31 10.64 -2.87 -14.31
C ALA A 31 10.86 -3.39 -15.75
N GLU A 32 9.79 -3.81 -16.44
CA GLU A 32 9.86 -4.23 -17.85
C GLU A 32 10.30 -3.10 -18.79
N VAL A 33 9.95 -1.86 -18.47
CA VAL A 33 10.36 -0.65 -19.22
C VAL A 33 11.76 -0.16 -18.80
N GLY A 34 12.38 -0.79 -17.79
CA GLY A 34 13.73 -0.48 -17.32
C GLY A 34 13.79 0.52 -16.16
N PHE A 35 12.66 0.82 -15.50
CA PHE A 35 12.64 1.61 -14.27
C PHE A 35 12.86 0.73 -13.04
N ASP A 36 13.76 1.19 -12.17
CA ASP A 36 14.01 0.53 -10.88
C ASP A 36 13.27 1.27 -9.76
N LEU A 37 12.00 0.93 -9.56
CA LEU A 37 11.19 1.54 -8.51
C LEU A 37 11.59 1.01 -7.13
N LYS A 38 11.83 1.92 -6.18
CA LYS A 38 12.31 1.59 -4.81
C LYS A 38 11.37 1.97 -3.68
N VAL A 39 10.29 2.69 -3.98
CA VAL A 39 9.41 3.28 -2.97
C VAL A 39 7.96 2.98 -3.29
N LEU A 40 7.24 2.45 -2.32
CA LEU A 40 5.78 2.34 -2.30
C LEU A 40 5.23 3.27 -1.22
N ASP A 41 4.27 4.10 -1.60
CA ASP A 41 3.50 4.92 -0.67
C ASP A 41 2.09 4.35 -0.52
N VAL A 42 1.75 3.93 0.69
CA VAL A 42 0.43 3.33 1.01
C VAL A 42 -0.62 4.38 1.38
N GLY A 43 -0.27 5.66 1.31
CA GLY A 43 -1.15 6.78 1.56
C GLY A 43 -1.68 6.80 2.99
N GLY A 44 -2.93 7.23 3.13
CA GLY A 44 -3.61 7.34 4.42
C GLY A 44 -5.01 6.74 4.37
N GLY A 45 -5.93 7.30 5.15
CA GLY A 45 -7.31 6.79 5.27
C GLY A 45 -7.51 5.84 6.44
N PHE A 46 -6.49 5.67 7.28
CA PHE A 46 -6.60 5.02 8.58
C PHE A 46 -7.55 5.79 9.51
N SER A 47 -8.22 5.07 10.39
CA SER A 47 -9.10 5.60 11.44
C SER A 47 -8.76 4.88 12.74
N GLU A 48 -8.70 5.59 13.87
CA GLU A 48 -8.39 5.02 15.20
C GLU A 48 -9.18 3.74 15.49
N ASP A 49 -10.50 3.75 15.25
CA ASP A 49 -11.40 2.62 15.53
C ASP A 49 -11.09 1.33 14.74
N THR A 50 -10.45 1.44 13.57
CA THR A 50 -10.20 0.31 12.67
C THR A 50 -8.71 0.11 12.36
N PHE A 51 -7.83 0.91 12.96
CA PHE A 51 -6.42 0.98 12.60
C PHE A 51 -5.74 -0.38 12.67
N GLU A 52 -5.89 -1.12 13.77
CA GLU A 52 -5.21 -2.39 13.98
C GLU A 52 -5.57 -3.43 12.92
N ARG A 53 -6.86 -3.54 12.59
CA ARG A 53 -7.35 -4.48 11.56
C ARG A 53 -6.83 -4.12 10.18
N PHE A 54 -6.82 -2.83 9.85
CA PHE A 54 -6.37 -2.34 8.55
C PHE A 54 -4.85 -2.45 8.42
N ALA A 55 -4.10 -2.11 9.47
CA ALA A 55 -2.66 -2.22 9.53
C ALA A 55 -2.21 -3.69 9.41
N ALA A 56 -2.87 -4.63 10.11
CA ALA A 56 -2.58 -6.05 9.97
C ALA A 56 -2.83 -6.55 8.54
N THR A 57 -3.99 -6.22 7.96
CA THR A 57 -4.32 -6.60 6.58
C THR A 57 -3.35 -6.02 5.56
N LEU A 58 -2.95 -4.75 5.75
CA LEU A 58 -1.97 -4.09 4.90
C LEU A 58 -0.58 -4.73 5.06
N SER A 59 -0.16 -5.06 6.29
CA SER A 59 1.12 -5.72 6.55
C SER A 59 1.21 -7.06 5.85
N ASP A 60 0.17 -7.90 5.98
CA ASP A 60 0.10 -9.21 5.33
C ASP A 60 0.22 -9.06 3.80
N ALA A 61 -0.50 -8.10 3.22
CA ALA A 61 -0.42 -7.82 1.79
C ALA A 61 0.97 -7.30 1.37
N LEU A 62 1.59 -6.43 2.16
CA LEU A 62 2.94 -5.93 1.86
C LEU A 62 3.96 -7.06 1.90
N ASP A 63 3.90 -7.95 2.88
CA ASP A 63 4.80 -9.10 2.98
C ASP A 63 4.61 -10.10 1.83
N GLU A 64 3.38 -10.23 1.31
CA GLU A 64 3.09 -11.10 0.16
C GLU A 64 3.59 -10.51 -1.17
N TYR A 65 3.35 -9.22 -1.42
CA TYR A 65 3.57 -8.61 -2.74
C TYR A 65 4.88 -7.82 -2.87
N PHE A 66 5.43 -7.31 -1.78
CA PHE A 66 6.58 -6.41 -1.81
C PHE A 66 7.79 -6.99 -1.06
N PRO A 67 8.93 -7.20 -1.75
CA PRO A 67 10.12 -7.67 -1.09
C PRO A 67 10.71 -6.61 -0.14
N PRO A 68 11.47 -7.02 0.89
CA PRO A 68 11.90 -6.15 2.00
C PRO A 68 12.87 -5.02 1.59
N HIS A 69 13.37 -5.01 0.36
CA HIS A 69 14.21 -3.94 -0.16
C HIS A 69 13.40 -2.75 -0.71
N ILE A 70 12.08 -2.91 -0.88
CA ILE A 70 11.20 -1.80 -1.23
C ILE A 70 10.92 -0.99 0.02
N ARG A 71 11.18 0.32 -0.06
CA ARG A 71 10.90 1.23 1.04
C ARG A 71 9.42 1.55 1.04
N ILE A 72 8.74 1.20 2.13
CA ILE A 72 7.34 1.54 2.37
C ILE A 72 7.27 2.87 3.14
N ILE A 73 6.42 3.77 2.67
CA ILE A 73 6.05 5.02 3.36
C ILE A 73 4.53 5.15 3.42
N ALA A 74 4.01 6.00 4.29
CA ALA A 74 2.59 6.29 4.44
C ALA A 74 2.37 7.79 4.67
N GLU A 75 1.17 8.26 4.34
CA GLU A 75 0.70 9.65 4.48
C GLU A 75 -0.51 9.74 5.45
N PRO A 76 -0.39 9.29 6.72
CA PRO A 76 -1.49 9.40 7.67
C PRO A 76 -1.80 10.88 7.96
N GLY A 77 -3.09 11.23 7.91
CA GLY A 77 -3.56 12.59 8.17
C GLY A 77 -4.46 12.64 9.40
N ARG A 78 -5.65 12.06 9.28
CA ARG A 78 -6.48 11.70 10.45
C ARG A 78 -6.02 10.33 10.93
N ILE A 79 -5.80 10.21 12.23
CA ILE A 79 -5.70 8.95 12.96
C ILE A 79 -6.77 9.06 14.02
#